data_AF-A0A9D7TZ47-F1
#
_entry.id   AF-A0A9D7TZ47-F1
#
_cell.length_a   1.000
_cell.length_b   1.000
_cell.length_c   1.000
_cell.angle_alpha   90.00
_cell.angle_beta   90.00
_cell.angle_gamma   90.00
#
_symmetry.space_group_name_H-M   'P 1'
#
loop_
_entity.id
_entity.type
_entity.pdbx_description
1 polymer ?
#
loop_
_entity_poly.entity_id
_entity_poly.type
_entity_poly.pdbx_seq_one_letter_code
_entity_poly.pdbx_strand_id
1 'polypeptide(L)'
;MVIHGFNKKIEIAQLLIEKGFYLSFGNDLIINDKLKEVFLNVPLEKVFFETDDNLDLDVENVYKIAADIKKIPVKELIEIIYQNYLELFI
;
A
#
# COMPACT_ATOMS: atom_id res chain seq x y z
N MET A 1 5.23 -12.31 -4.62
CA MET A 1 3.91 -12.17 -5.30
C MET A 1 3.15 -11.05 -4.62
N VAL A 2 2.41 -10.26 -5.40
CA VAL A 2 1.65 -9.09 -4.91
C VAL A 2 0.16 -9.41 -4.97
N ILE A 3 -0.56 -9.06 -3.90
CA ILE A 3 -2.03 -9.08 -3.87
C ILE A 3 -2.53 -7.73 -4.35
N HIS A 4 -3.02 -7.70 -5.59
CA HIS A 4 -3.67 -6.55 -6.23
C HIS A 4 -4.95 -6.14 -5.51
N GLY A 5 -5.23 -4.85 -5.41
CA GLY A 5 -6.49 -4.30 -4.91
C GLY A 5 -6.84 -4.70 -3.48
N PHE A 6 -5.87 -4.69 -2.56
CA PHE A 6 -6.11 -5.17 -1.21
C PHE A 6 -7.10 -4.27 -0.45
N ASN A 7 -8.26 -4.84 -0.09
CA ASN A 7 -9.32 -4.15 0.64
C ASN A 7 -9.97 -4.98 1.77
N LYS A 8 -9.21 -5.92 2.34
CA LYS A 8 -9.68 -6.83 3.39
C LYS A 8 -9.27 -6.35 4.79
N LYS A 9 -9.74 -7.07 5.81
CA LYS A 9 -9.44 -6.78 7.22
C LYS A 9 -7.99 -7.13 7.58
N ILE A 10 -7.54 -6.60 8.72
CA ILE A 10 -6.16 -6.75 9.22
C ILE A 10 -5.73 -8.21 9.40
N GLU A 11 -6.65 -9.10 9.80
CA GLU A 11 -6.33 -10.52 10.00
C GLU A 11 -5.90 -11.19 8.69
N ILE A 12 -6.52 -10.77 7.58
CA ILE A 12 -6.15 -11.26 6.24
C ILE A 12 -4.84 -10.62 5.79
N ALA A 13 -4.63 -9.33 6.06
CA ALA A 13 -3.38 -8.64 5.75
C ALA A 13 -2.18 -9.33 6.42
N GLN A 14 -2.30 -9.60 7.73
CA GLN A 14 -1.26 -10.27 8.52
C GLN A 14 -0.96 -11.67 7.99
N LEU A 15 -1.99 -12.49 7.74
CA LEU A 15 -1.81 -13.85 7.19
C LEU A 15 -1.09 -13.84 5.84
N LEU A 16 -1.40 -12.88 4.97
CA LEU A 16 -0.76 -12.76 3.66
C LEU A 16 0.70 -12.32 3.81
N ILE A 17 0.97 -11.35 4.66
CA ILE A 17 2.33 -10.87 4.93
C ILE A 17 3.20 -11.96 5.54
N GLU A 18 2.67 -12.74 6.50
CA GLU A 18 3.36 -13.90 7.10
C GLU A 18 3.71 -14.97 6.05
N LYS A 19 2.91 -15.09 5.00
CA LYS A 19 3.16 -15.98 3.86
C LYS A 19 4.11 -15.37 2.81
N GLY A 20 4.66 -14.18 3.06
CA GLY A 20 5.61 -13.50 2.17
C GLY A 20 4.94 -12.74 1.02
N PHE A 21 3.64 -12.47 1.08
CA PHE A 21 2.97 -11.64 0.08
C PHE A 21 3.16 -10.15 0.38
N TYR A 22 3.23 -9.38 -0.71
CA TYR A 22 3.10 -7.92 -0.67
C TYR A 22 1.64 -7.54 -0.93
N LEU A 23 1.20 -6.42 -0.37
CA LEU A 23 -0.16 -5.91 -0.51
C LEU A 23 -0.13 -4.62 -1.33
N SER A 24 -0.94 -4.56 -2.39
CA SER A 24 -1.07 -3.37 -3.21
C SER A 24 -2.34 -2.60 -2.86
N PHE A 25 -2.23 -1.29 -2.71
CA PHE A 25 -3.32 -0.40 -2.32
C PHE A 25 -3.55 0.67 -3.39
N GLY A 26 -4.81 0.88 -3.76
CA GLY A 26 -5.21 1.91 -4.72
C GLY A 26 -6.33 2.80 -4.20
N ASN A 27 -7.33 3.06 -5.04
CA ASN A 27 -8.44 3.98 -4.76
C ASN A 27 -9.15 3.69 -3.42
N ASP A 28 -9.32 2.43 -3.05
CA ASP A 28 -9.97 2.05 -1.78
C ASP A 28 -9.26 2.65 -0.55
N LEU A 29 -7.94 2.88 -0.60
CA LEU A 29 -7.20 3.49 0.52
C LEU A 29 -7.63 4.95 0.76
N ILE A 30 -8.11 5.64 -0.26
CA ILE A 30 -8.55 7.04 -0.20
C ILE A 30 -9.92 7.14 0.46
N ILE A 31 -10.85 6.28 0.04
CA ILE A 31 -12.28 6.40 0.36
C ILE A 31 -12.71 5.56 1.58
N ASN A 32 -11.96 4.53 1.95
CA ASN A 32 -12.36 3.57 2.97
C ASN A 32 -11.57 3.74 4.28
N ASP A 33 -12.16 4.38 5.27
CA ASP A 33 -11.51 4.63 6.56
C ASP A 33 -11.12 3.34 7.30
N LYS A 34 -11.90 2.26 7.17
CA LYS A 34 -11.52 0.95 7.74
C LYS A 34 -10.26 0.41 7.09
N LEU A 35 -10.09 0.63 5.78
CA LEU A 35 -8.87 0.22 5.09
C LEU A 35 -7.67 1.07 5.52
N LYS A 36 -7.85 2.36 5.82
CA LYS A 36 -6.80 3.22 6.38
C LYS A 36 -6.31 2.70 7.74
N GLU A 37 -7.23 2.25 8.60
CA GLU A 37 -6.88 1.61 9.88
C GLU A 37 -6.07 0.32 9.68
N VAL A 38 -6.44 -0.50 8.69
CA VAL A 38 -5.67 -1.69 8.32
C VAL A 38 -4.29 -1.29 7.81
N PHE A 39 -4.21 -0.35 6.86
CA PHE A 39 -2.97 0.13 6.27
C PHE A 39 -2.00 0.71 7.31
N LEU A 40 -2.53 1.43 8.31
CA LEU A 40 -1.73 1.96 9.41
C LEU A 40 -0.91 0.85 10.12
N ASN A 41 -1.47 -0.35 10.23
CA ASN A 41 -0.86 -1.50 10.89
C ASN A 41 -0.04 -2.40 9.94
N VAL A 42 -0.07 -2.16 8.63
CA VAL A 42 0.70 -2.94 7.65
C VAL A 42 2.14 -2.43 7.55
N PRO A 43 3.18 -3.28 7.65
CA PRO A 43 4.58 -2.88 7.42
C PRO A 43 4.79 -2.29 6.02
N LEU A 44 5.48 -1.15 5.93
CA LEU A 44 5.69 -0.45 4.65
C LEU A 44 6.58 -1.23 3.68
N GLU A 45 7.46 -2.08 4.21
CA GLU A 45 8.30 -3.02 3.46
C GLU A 45 7.52 -4.17 2.81
N LYS A 46 6.18 -4.21 2.96
CA LYS A 46 5.28 -5.18 2.31
C LYS A 46 4.17 -4.52 1.51
N VAL A 47 4.37 -3.26 1.10
CA VAL A 47 3.36 -2.44 0.43
C VAL A 47 3.78 -2.11 -1.00
N PHE A 48 2.79 -2.02 -1.88
CA PHE A 48 2.84 -1.30 -3.15
C PHE A 48 1.61 -0.40 -3.31
N PHE A 49 1.65 0.49 -4.30
CA PHE A 49 0.55 1.36 -4.66
C PHE A 49 0.21 1.25 -6.14
N GLU A 50 -1.08 1.38 -6.45
CA GLU A 50 -1.60 1.21 -7.79
C GLU A 50 -2.76 2.16 -8.09
N THR A 51 -3.01 2.38 -9.39
CA THR A 51 -4.20 3.05 -9.91
C THR A 51 -5.17 2.10 -10.58
N ASP A 52 -4.75 0.85 -10.79
CA ASP A 52 -5.42 -0.10 -11.70
C ASP A 52 -5.66 0.60 -13.06
N ASP A 53 -6.83 0.40 -13.68
CA ASP A 53 -7.24 1.08 -14.91
C ASP A 53 -7.98 2.43 -14.67
N ASN A 54 -7.95 2.97 -13.45
CA ASN A 54 -8.67 4.21 -13.14
C ASN A 54 -7.91 5.45 -13.62
N LEU A 55 -8.29 5.97 -14.79
CA LEU A 55 -7.70 7.16 -15.41
C LEU A 55 -7.90 8.46 -14.60
N ASP A 56 -8.90 8.50 -13.72
CA ASP A 56 -9.17 9.66 -12.86
C ASP A 56 -8.36 9.62 -11.56
N LEU A 57 -7.69 8.51 -11.26
CA LEU A 57 -6.87 8.36 -10.07
C LEU A 57 -5.40 8.68 -10.35
N ASP A 58 -4.91 9.74 -9.72
CA ASP A 58 -3.48 10.04 -9.69
C ASP A 58 -2.78 9.19 -8.61
N VAL A 59 -1.77 8.41 -9.01
CA VAL A 59 -0.95 7.63 -8.09
C VAL A 59 -0.28 8.51 -7.05
N GLU A 60 0.09 9.76 -7.40
CA GLU A 60 0.67 10.72 -6.46
C GLU A 60 -0.26 10.96 -5.26
N ASN A 61 -1.57 10.97 -5.49
CA ASN A 61 -2.56 11.17 -4.45
C ASN A 61 -2.64 9.97 -3.48
N VAL A 62 -2.48 8.74 -4.01
CA VAL A 62 -2.39 7.53 -3.19
C VAL A 62 -1.16 7.59 -2.27
N TYR A 63 0.00 8.01 -2.81
CA TYR A 63 1.22 8.19 -2.02
C TYR A 63 1.07 9.25 -0.93
N LYS A 64 0.44 10.40 -1.24
CA LYS A 64 0.19 11.47 -0.25
C LYS A 64 -0.67 10.96 0.90
N ILE A 65 -1.79 10.32 0.60
CA ILE A 65 -2.69 9.77 1.63
C ILE A 65 -2.00 8.69 2.45
N ALA A 66 -1.26 7.79 1.81
CA ALA A 66 -0.51 6.76 2.51
C ALA A 66 0.55 7.34 3.46
N ALA A 67 1.29 8.36 3.00
CA ALA A 67 2.30 9.05 3.80
C ALA A 67 1.66 9.77 5.00
N ASP A 68 0.51 10.43 4.78
CA ASP A 68 -0.26 11.09 5.83
C ASP A 68 -0.74 10.11 6.91
N ILE A 69 -1.27 8.94 6.50
CA ILE A 69 -1.68 7.88 7.44
C ILE A 69 -0.48 7.40 8.26
N LYS A 70 0.67 7.19 7.62
CA LYS A 70 1.90 6.72 8.26
C LYS A 70 2.66 7.79 9.02
N LYS A 71 2.29 9.06 8.85
CA LYS A 71 2.95 10.23 9.43
C LYS A 71 4.43 10.32 9.08
N ILE A 72 4.77 10.00 7.83
CA ILE A 72 6.13 10.11 7.29
C ILE A 72 6.15 11.04 6.07
N PRO A 73 7.29 11.62 5.70
CA PRO A 73 7.41 12.36 4.46
C PRO A 73 7.11 11.48 3.25
N VAL A 74 6.40 12.01 2.26
CA VAL A 74 6.11 11.30 0.98
C VAL A 74 7.40 10.80 0.32
N LYS A 75 8.48 11.58 0.40
CA LYS A 75 9.79 11.17 -0.15
C LYS A 75 10.33 9.90 0.50
N GLU A 76 10.21 9.79 1.82
CA GLU A 76 10.63 8.59 2.57
C GLU A 76 9.78 7.38 2.17
N LEU A 77 8.47 7.58 2.03
CA LEU A 77 7.58 6.53 1.53
C LEU A 77 8.00 6.06 0.12
N ILE A 78 8.28 6.98 -0.80
CA ILE A 78 8.75 6.65 -2.15
C ILE A 78 10.04 5.81 -2.10
N GLU A 79 10.99 6.18 -1.26
CA GLU A 79 12.24 5.43 -1.09
C GLU A 79 11.98 4.00 -0.60
N ILE A 80 11.09 3.81 0.37
CA ILE A 80 10.72 2.48 0.88
C ILE A 80 10.04 1.64 -0.21
N ILE A 81 9.05 2.19 -0.91
CA ILE A 81 8.35 1.43 -1.98
C ILE A 81 9.29 1.11 -3.14
N TYR A 82 10.25 1.98 -3.44
CA TYR A 82 11.28 1.70 -4.42
C TYR A 82 12.19 0.55 -3.98
N GLN A 83 12.56 0.46 -2.70
CA GLN A 83 13.30 -0.71 -2.20
C GLN A 83 12.48 -1.99 -2.30
N ASN A 84 11.18 -1.96 -1.99
CA ASN A 84 10.29 -3.12 -2.17
C ASN A 84 10.27 -3.57 -3.64
N TYR A 85 10.24 -2.62 -4.57
CA TYR A 85 10.28 -2.92 -6.00
C TYR A 85 11.59 -3.61 -6.40
N LEU A 86 12.73 -3.09 -5.92
CA LEU A 86 14.05 -3.69 -6.16
C LEU A 86 14.14 -5.10 -5.56
N GLU A 87 13.57 -5.35 -4.37
CA GLU A 87 13.60 -6.66 -3.73
C GLU A 87 12.73 -7.70 -4.45
N LEU A 88 11.55 -7.29 -4.94
CA LEU A 88 10.56 -8.24 -5.46
C LEU A 88 10.66 -8.48 -6.97
N PHE A 89 11.03 -7.46 -7.75
CA PHE A 89 10.92 -7.48 -9.21
C PHE A 89 12.26 -7.45 -9.96
N ILE A 90 13.38 -7.24 -9.26
CA ILE A 90 14.73 -7.28 -9.84
C ILE A 90 15.52 -8.43 -9.23
#